data_AF-A0A6L8GE13-F1
#
_entry.id   AF-A0A6L8GE13-F1
#
_cell.length_a   1.000
_cell.length_b   1.000
_cell.length_c   1.000
_cell.angle_alpha   90.00
_cell.angle_beta   90.00
_cell.angle_gamma   90.00
#
_symmetry.space_group_name_H-M   'P 1'
#
loop_
_entity.id
_entity.type
_entity.pdbx_description
1 polymer ?
#
loop_
_entity_poly.entity_id
_entity_poly.type
_entity_poly.pdbx_seq_one_letter_code
_entity_poly.pdbx_strand_id
1 'polypeptide(L)'
;PEVLDGRPSDEADDVWSLCVVLYEMVSGKHPFAGGGVDDVADRIRNQRLRHGAQQPMGSKTSSRLAALAASLLAASRSARPLDARAFADLLRGVAGGNLPAAPG
;
A
#
# COMPACT_ATOMS: atom_id res chain seq x y z
N PRO A 1 5.56 0.95 9.17
CA PRO A 1 4.42 0.85 10.10
C PRO A 1 4.89 1.07 11.52
N GLU A 2 4.07 1.73 12.32
CA GLU A 2 4.43 2.11 13.69
C GLU A 2 4.31 0.93 14.66
N VAL A 3 3.62 -0.14 14.25
CA VAL A 3 3.58 -1.43 14.95
C VAL A 3 4.97 -2.06 15.10
N LEU A 4 5.90 -1.80 14.16
CA LEU A 4 7.30 -2.26 14.28
C LEU A 4 8.06 -1.56 15.42
N ASP A 5 7.52 -0.46 15.94
CA ASP A 5 8.06 0.29 17.06
C ASP A 5 7.38 -0.10 18.40
N GLY A 6 6.58 -1.18 18.40
CA GLY A 6 5.88 -1.69 19.59
C GLY A 6 4.62 -0.91 19.99
N ARG A 7 4.11 -0.03 19.13
CA ARG A 7 2.85 0.68 19.37
C ARG A 7 1.65 -0.26 19.19
N PRO A 8 0.56 -0.07 19.96
CA PRO A 8 -0.71 -0.74 19.70
C PRO A 8 -1.19 -0.43 18.28
N SER A 9 -1.64 -1.45 17.54
CA SER A 9 -2.22 -1.28 16.22
C SER A 9 -3.59 -0.61 16.31
N ASP A 10 -3.94 0.19 15.30
CA ASP A 10 -5.30 0.69 15.11
C ASP A 10 -5.78 0.53 13.65
N GLU A 11 -6.94 1.13 13.34
CA GLU A 11 -7.56 1.04 12.01
C GLU A 11 -6.64 1.52 10.87
N ALA A 12 -5.76 2.48 11.13
CA ALA A 12 -4.81 2.95 10.11
C ALA A 12 -3.72 1.92 9.80
N ASP A 13 -3.38 1.05 10.76
CA ASP A 13 -2.48 -0.09 10.54
C ASP A 13 -3.18 -1.22 9.76
N ASP A 14 -4.48 -1.43 9.98
CA ASP A 14 -5.29 -2.34 9.16
C ASP A 14 -5.38 -1.85 7.71
N VAL A 15 -5.63 -0.55 7.49
CA VAL A 15 -5.63 0.05 6.15
C VAL A 15 -4.27 -0.11 5.46
N TRP A 16 -3.18 0.07 6.19
CA TRP A 16 -1.84 -0.16 5.63
C TRP A 16 -1.65 -1.62 5.21
N SER A 17 -2.12 -2.56 6.03
CA SER A 17 -2.05 -4.01 5.74
C SER A 17 -2.93 -4.36 4.52
N LEU A 18 -4.10 -3.74 4.38
CA LEU A 18 -4.94 -3.87 3.18
C LEU A 18 -4.25 -3.32 1.93
N CYS A 19 -3.45 -2.25 2.04
CA CYS A 19 -2.65 -1.75 0.92
C CYS A 19 -1.59 -2.76 0.47
N VAL A 20 -0.97 -3.50 1.40
CA VAL A 20 -0.04 -4.60 1.07
C VAL A 20 -0.75 -5.69 0.27
N VAL A 21 -1.91 -6.15 0.75
CA VAL A 21 -2.70 -7.19 0.08
C VAL A 21 -3.18 -6.72 -1.29
N LEU A 22 -3.71 -5.50 -1.39
CA LEU A 22 -4.12 -4.92 -2.67
C LEU A 22 -2.97 -4.89 -3.66
N TYR A 23 -1.80 -4.40 -3.23
CA TYR A 23 -0.61 -4.34 -4.06
C TYR A 23 -0.23 -5.72 -4.58
N GLU A 24 -0.22 -6.74 -3.72
CA GLU A 24 0.10 -8.11 -4.10
C GLU A 24 -0.92 -8.69 -5.10
N MET A 25 -2.22 -8.46 -4.89
CA MET A 25 -3.27 -8.92 -5.80
C MET A 25 -3.14 -8.32 -7.21
N VAL A 26 -2.77 -7.04 -7.33
CA VAL A 26 -2.73 -6.34 -8.63
C VAL A 26 -1.37 -6.40 -9.33
N SER A 27 -0.29 -6.64 -8.58
CA SER A 27 1.07 -6.76 -9.14
C SER A 27 1.57 -8.21 -9.21
N GLY A 28 0.91 -9.14 -8.51
CA GLY A 28 1.37 -10.52 -8.33
C GLY A 28 2.65 -10.64 -7.50
N LYS A 29 3.08 -9.56 -6.81
CA LYS A 29 4.33 -9.50 -6.06
C LYS A 29 4.12 -8.85 -4.71
N HIS A 30 4.65 -9.45 -3.65
CA HIS A 30 4.66 -8.81 -2.34
C HIS A 30 5.57 -7.56 -2.32
N PRO A 31 5.11 -6.40 -1.79
CA PRO A 31 5.82 -5.13 -1.90
C PRO A 31 7.15 -5.09 -1.12
N PHE A 32 7.24 -5.81 0.00
CA PHE A 32 8.40 -5.77 0.91
C PHE A 32 9.19 -7.08 0.97
N ALA A 33 9.10 -7.95 -0.04
CA ALA A 33 9.85 -9.22 -0.02
C ALA A 33 11.38 -9.01 0.04
N GLY A 34 12.06 -9.86 0.82
CA GLY A 34 13.49 -9.80 1.12
C GLY A 34 14.09 -11.17 1.47
N GLY A 35 15.39 -11.20 1.77
CA GLY A 35 16.14 -12.44 2.03
C GLY A 35 15.89 -13.10 3.40
N GLY A 36 15.13 -12.44 4.29
CA GLY A 36 14.82 -12.89 5.64
C GLY A 36 13.99 -11.85 6.40
N VAL A 37 13.57 -12.19 7.62
CA VAL A 37 12.68 -11.34 8.44
C VAL A 37 13.27 -9.95 8.69
N ASP A 38 14.58 -9.85 8.95
CA ASP A 38 15.24 -8.57 9.20
C ASP A 38 15.26 -7.66 7.97
N ASP A 39 15.54 -8.19 6.76
CA ASP A 39 15.48 -7.41 5.51
C ASP A 39 14.04 -6.94 5.22
N VAL A 40 13.03 -7.77 5.51
CA VAL A 40 11.62 -7.38 5.38
C VAL A 40 11.28 -6.25 6.36
N ALA A 41 11.67 -6.38 7.64
CA ALA A 41 11.43 -5.36 8.65
C ALA A 41 12.10 -4.03 8.27
N ASP A 42 13.35 -4.06 7.81
CA ASP A 42 14.08 -2.88 7.38
C ASP A 42 13.46 -2.24 6.14
N ARG A 43 12.97 -3.02 5.17
CA ARG A 43 12.22 -2.50 4.03
C ARG A 43 10.95 -1.81 4.45
N ILE A 44 10.20 -2.41 5.38
CA ILE A 44 8.95 -1.84 5.88
C ILE A 44 9.21 -0.54 6.65
N ARG A 45 10.24 -0.50 7.50
CA ARG A 45 10.66 0.71 8.24
C ARG A 45 11.06 1.84 7.30
N ASN A 46 11.85 1.53 6.28
CA ASN A 46 12.36 2.52 5.32
C ASN A 46 11.43 2.72 4.10
N GLN A 47 10.20 2.17 4.13
CA GLN A 47 9.23 2.25 3.04
C GLN A 47 9.80 1.85 1.66
N ARG A 48 10.76 0.92 1.66
CA ARG A 48 11.51 0.51 0.47
C ARG A 48 10.81 -0.64 -0.23
N LEU A 49 9.95 -0.29 -1.17
CA LEU A 49 9.30 -1.25 -2.07
C LEU A 49 10.35 -2.02 -2.89
N ARG A 50 10.06 -3.28 -3.20
CA ARG A 50 10.89 -4.11 -4.07
C ARG A 50 10.97 -3.53 -5.48
N HIS A 51 12.17 -3.41 -6.03
CA HIS A 51 12.37 -3.01 -7.43
C HIS A 51 11.63 -3.94 -8.40
N GLY A 52 10.94 -3.35 -9.38
CA GLY A 52 10.16 -4.09 -10.38
C GLY A 52 8.85 -4.70 -9.87
N ALA A 53 8.45 -4.37 -8.63
CA ALA A 53 7.13 -4.68 -8.12
C ALA A 53 6.06 -3.70 -8.68
N GLN A 54 6.48 -2.52 -9.14
CA GLN A 54 5.65 -1.52 -9.85
C GLN A 54 5.38 -1.87 -11.32
N GLN A 55 5.49 -3.14 -11.73
CA GLN A 55 5.03 -3.57 -13.06
C GLN A 55 3.74 -4.37 -12.90
N PRO A 56 2.58 -3.69 -12.84
CA PRO A 56 1.29 -4.36 -12.77
C PRO A 56 1.13 -5.22 -14.02
N MET A 57 0.77 -6.48 -13.84
CA MET A 57 0.31 -7.29 -14.96
C MET A 57 -1.12 -6.85 -15.32
N GLY A 58 -1.37 -6.57 -16.59
CA GLY A 58 -2.75 -6.42 -17.10
C GLY A 58 -3.24 -4.98 -17.28
N SER A 59 -4.46 -4.71 -16.81
CA SER A 59 -5.27 -3.58 -17.25
C SER A 59 -4.79 -2.21 -16.73
N LYS A 60 -5.19 -1.11 -17.42
CA LYS A 60 -4.99 0.27 -16.93
C LYS A 60 -5.56 0.51 -15.53
N THR A 61 -6.59 -0.25 -15.14
CA THR A 61 -7.18 -0.17 -13.79
C THR A 61 -6.26 -0.82 -12.77
N SER A 62 -5.72 -2.01 -13.06
CA SER A 62 -4.71 -2.67 -12.22
C SER A 62 -3.50 -1.78 -11.99
N SER A 63 -3.04 -1.06 -13.03
CA SER A 63 -1.93 -0.12 -12.90
C SER A 63 -2.22 1.05 -11.97
N ARG A 64 -3.42 1.63 -12.06
CA ARG A 64 -3.81 2.74 -11.19
C ARG A 64 -4.00 2.29 -9.75
N LEU A 65 -4.57 1.09 -9.53
CA LEU A 65 -4.69 0.49 -8.20
C LEU A 65 -3.32 0.19 -7.58
N ALA A 66 -2.37 -0.32 -8.37
CA ALA A 66 -1.00 -0.56 -7.91
C ALA A 66 -0.30 0.75 -7.51
N ALA A 67 -0.48 1.82 -8.30
CA ALA A 67 0.08 3.13 -8.01
C ALA A 67 -0.52 3.74 -6.73
N LEU A 68 -1.83 3.63 -6.54
CA LEU A 68 -2.51 4.06 -5.31
C LEU A 68 -2.01 3.27 -4.09
N ALA A 69 -1.92 1.93 -4.19
CA ALA A 69 -1.40 1.13 -3.09
C ALA A 69 0.04 1.52 -2.75
N ALA A 70 0.90 1.73 -3.76
CA ALA A 70 2.27 2.17 -3.55
C ALA A 70 2.36 3.54 -2.86
N SER A 71 1.53 4.52 -3.25
CA SER A 71 1.53 5.83 -2.61
C SER A 71 1.05 5.77 -1.16
N LEU A 72 0.03 4.96 -0.86
CA LEU A 72 -0.48 4.77 0.50
C LEU A 72 0.51 4.04 1.42
N LEU A 73 1.29 3.10 0.88
CA LEU A 73 2.35 2.42 1.62
C LEU A 73 3.50 3.37 2.00
N ALA A 74 3.76 4.38 1.15
CA ALA A 74 4.76 5.43 1.39
C ALA A 74 4.22 6.61 2.22
N ALA A 75 2.90 6.82 2.26
CA ALA A 75 2.28 7.91 2.98
C ALA A 75 2.54 7.85 4.49
N SER A 76 2.64 9.03 5.10
CA SER A 76 2.55 9.20 6.54
C SER A 76 1.19 8.70 7.05
N ARG A 77 1.12 8.24 8.30
CA ARG A 77 -0.13 7.70 8.86
C ARG A 77 -1.28 8.69 8.80
N SER A 78 -1.02 9.98 9.04
CA SER A 78 -2.02 11.07 8.95
C SER A 78 -2.55 11.30 7.53
N ALA A 79 -1.81 10.90 6.51
CA ALA A 79 -2.21 11.03 5.11
C ALA A 79 -2.88 9.76 4.55
N ARG A 80 -2.94 8.67 5.34
CA ARG A 80 -3.68 7.45 4.96
C ARG A 80 -5.18 7.61 5.20
N PRO A 81 -6.01 6.81 4.52
CA PRO A 81 -7.43 6.70 4.84
C PRO A 81 -7.61 6.36 6.32
N LEU A 82 -8.56 7.07 6.94
CA LEU A 82 -8.85 6.93 8.36
C LEU A 82 -9.31 5.52 8.72
N ASP A 83 -10.09 4.91 7.84
CA ASP A 83 -10.74 3.63 8.04
C ASP A 83 -10.86 2.83 6.71
N ALA A 84 -11.37 1.61 6.82
CA ALA A 84 -11.61 0.73 5.68
C ALA A 84 -12.65 1.29 4.69
N ARG A 85 -13.59 2.14 5.15
CA ARG A 85 -14.63 2.72 4.30
C ARG A 85 -14.05 3.79 3.38
N ALA A 86 -13.26 4.70 3.93
CA ALA A 86 -12.52 5.71 3.17
C ALA A 86 -11.56 5.05 2.18
N PHE A 87 -10.91 3.94 2.57
CA PHE A 87 -10.10 3.15 1.64
C PHE A 87 -10.93 2.58 0.49
N ALA A 88 -12.09 1.96 0.78
CA ALA A 88 -12.97 1.41 -0.25
C ALA A 88 -13.50 2.48 -1.22
N ASP A 89 -13.82 3.68 -0.74
CA ASP A 89 -14.28 4.78 -1.58
C ASP A 89 -13.20 5.26 -2.56
N LEU A 90 -11.93 5.31 -2.13
CA LEU A 90 -10.80 5.58 -3.02
C LEU A 90 -10.69 4.50 -4.12
N LEU A 91 -10.80 3.22 -3.76
CA LEU A 91 -10.72 2.11 -4.73
C LEU A 91 -11.83 2.19 -5.78
N ARG A 92 -13.07 2.48 -5.37
CA ARG A 92 -14.20 2.67 -6.29
C ARG A 92 -13.97 3.85 -7.22
N GLY A 93 -13.41 4.96 -6.72
CA GLY A 93 -13.02 6.10 -7.54
C GLY A 93 -12.04 5.71 -8.65
N VAL A 94 -11.00 4.95 -8.31
CA VAL A 94 -9.99 4.48 -9.29
C VAL A 94 -10.60 3.57 -10.34
N ALA A 95 -11.40 2.60 -9.90
CA ALA A 95 -12.10 1.67 -10.78
C ALA A 95 -13.05 2.40 -11.74
N GLY A 96 -13.70 3.46 -11.27
CA GLY A 96 -14.60 4.32 -12.07
C GLY A 96 -13.90 5.31 -13.02
N GLY A 97 -12.57 5.39 -13.02
CA GLY A 97 -11.83 6.28 -13.92
C GLY A 97 -11.12 7.45 -13.24
N ASN A 98 -11.44 7.76 -11.98
CA ASN A 98 -10.90 8.92 -11.29
C ASN A 98 -9.49 8.62 -10.76
N LEU A 99 -8.55 9.55 -10.96
CA LEU A 99 -7.23 9.45 -10.34
C LEU A 99 -7.28 10.17 -8.99
N PRO A 100 -7.11 9.47 -7.86
CA PRO A 100 -7.02 10.14 -6.57
C PRO A 100 -5.76 11.01 -6.54
N ALA A 101 -5.85 12.18 -5.93
CA ALA A 101 -4.67 12.96 -5.60
C ALA A 101 -3.74 12.10 -4.74
N ALA A 102 -2.44 12.12 -5.02
CA ALA A 102 -1.49 11.43 -4.17
C ALA A 102 -1.57 12.04 -2.76
N PRO A 103 -1.61 11.22 -1.71
CA PRO A 103 -1.50 11.72 -0.35
C PRO A 103 -0.16 12.46 -0.19
N GLY A 104 -0.23 13.66 0.39
CA GLY A 104 0.93 14.49 0.71
C GLY A 104 1.72 14.00 1.92
#